data_AF-A0A9E1TUT9-F1
#
_entry.id   AF-A0A9E1TUT9-F1
#
_cell.length_a   1.000
_cell.length_b   1.000
_cell.length_c   1.000
_cell.angle_alpha   90.00
_cell.angle_beta   90.00
_cell.angle_gamma   90.00
#
_symmetry.space_group_name_H-M   'P 1'
#
loop_
_entity.id
_entity.type
_entity.pdbx_description
1 polymer ?
#
loop_
_entity_poly.entity_id
_entity_poly.type
_entity_poly.pdbx_seq_one_letter_code
_entity_poly.pdbx_strand_id
1 'polypeptide(L)'
;MSQETTSQTYFVPLASIMEHHDGNLLAAMQTDDLRNCIVTMPIVVDVAKSGEQSFFVGVAVTCDFDSPEALSDEFARSAPEGYIPIFAWIPANRFNNDDFGIFIDPNDCGETLVNGMIGEVIEQAQIEMTVAALATQ
;
A
#
# COMPACT_ATOMS: atom_id res chain seq x y z
N MET A 1 -4.47 25.51 -9.16
CA MET A 1 -5.07 25.47 -7.81
C MET A 1 -4.61 24.15 -7.22
N SER A 2 -3.73 24.22 -6.24
CA SER A 2 -3.18 23.07 -5.54
C SER A 2 -4.33 22.33 -4.88
N GLN A 3 -4.58 21.08 -5.29
CA GLN A 3 -5.48 20.21 -4.54
C GLN A 3 -4.71 19.74 -3.31
N GLU A 4 -4.91 20.43 -2.19
CA GLU A 4 -4.76 19.83 -0.86
C GLU A 4 -5.91 18.83 -0.68
N THR A 5 -5.75 17.63 -1.24
CA THR A 5 -6.66 16.51 -0.99
C THR A 5 -6.27 15.84 0.31
N THR A 6 -6.90 16.28 1.40
CA THR A 6 -7.20 15.51 2.63
C THR A 6 -6.41 14.22 2.84
N SER A 7 -5.16 14.38 3.27
CA SER A 7 -4.18 13.35 3.64
C SER A 7 -4.69 12.15 4.45
N GLN A 8 -5.74 12.32 5.27
CA GLN A 8 -6.25 11.23 6.12
C GLN A 8 -7.18 10.23 5.41
N THR A 9 -7.73 10.55 4.23
CA THR A 9 -8.84 9.77 3.64
C THR A 9 -8.37 8.52 2.88
N TYR A 10 -7.06 8.36 2.66
CA TYR A 10 -6.53 7.30 1.81
C TYR A 10 -5.82 6.17 2.58
N PHE A 11 -5.53 6.32 3.88
CA PHE A 11 -4.88 5.25 4.66
C PHE A 11 -5.91 4.23 5.17
N VAL A 12 -5.81 2.99 4.68
CA VAL A 12 -6.74 1.91 5.03
C VAL A 12 -5.96 0.81 5.76
N PRO A 13 -6.16 0.59 7.07
CA PRO A 13 -5.46 -0.50 7.77
C PRO A 13 -5.88 -1.86 7.21
N LEU A 14 -4.90 -2.74 6.93
CA LEU A 14 -5.16 -4.10 6.48
C LEU A 14 -6.10 -4.83 7.45
N ALA A 15 -5.88 -4.66 8.75
CA ALA A 15 -6.72 -5.24 9.79
C ALA A 15 -8.21 -4.86 9.64
N SER A 16 -8.51 -3.60 9.27
CA SER A 16 -9.88 -3.15 9.04
C SER A 16 -10.49 -3.77 7.78
N ILE A 17 -9.70 -3.94 6.71
CA ILE A 17 -10.15 -4.65 5.50
C ILE A 17 -10.48 -6.10 5.83
N MET A 18 -9.62 -6.78 6.61
CA MET A 18 -9.84 -8.16 7.04
C MET A 18 -11.09 -8.28 7.91
N GLU A 19 -11.25 -7.39 8.90
CA GLU A 19 -12.34 -7.45 9.87
C GLU A 19 -13.71 -7.14 9.26
N HIS A 20 -13.78 -6.14 8.39
CA HIS A 20 -15.06 -5.60 7.92
C HIS A 20 -15.41 -6.03 6.49
N HIS A 21 -14.42 -6.47 5.71
CA HIS A 21 -14.58 -6.78 4.29
C HIS A 21 -13.97 -8.13 3.88
N ASP A 22 -13.54 -8.97 4.83
CA ASP A 22 -12.95 -10.30 4.58
C ASP A 22 -11.78 -10.26 3.57
N GLY A 23 -10.93 -9.23 3.70
CA GLY A 23 -9.78 -9.00 2.82
C GLY A 23 -10.13 -8.36 1.48
N ASN A 24 -11.40 -8.05 1.19
CA ASN A 24 -11.80 -7.43 -0.07
C ASN A 24 -11.55 -5.91 -0.06
N LEU A 25 -10.40 -5.47 -0.57
CA LEU A 25 -10.06 -4.05 -0.67
C LEU A 25 -11.07 -3.26 -1.53
N LEU A 26 -11.54 -3.82 -2.65
CA LEU A 26 -12.52 -3.13 -3.49
C LEU A 26 -13.80 -2.77 -2.71
N ALA A 27 -14.29 -3.69 -1.88
CA ALA A 27 -15.47 -3.44 -1.03
C ALA A 27 -15.19 -2.37 0.03
N ALA A 28 -13.98 -2.36 0.62
CA ALA A 28 -13.56 -1.30 1.54
C ALA A 28 -13.52 0.06 0.83
N MET A 29 -12.88 0.14 -0.35
CA MET A 29 -12.81 1.36 -1.16
C MET A 29 -14.21 1.87 -1.54
N GLN A 30 -15.14 0.98 -1.91
CA GLN A 30 -16.51 1.34 -2.24
C GLN A 30 -17.32 1.86 -1.05
N THR A 31 -17.03 1.37 0.16
CA THR A 31 -17.72 1.82 1.39
C THR A 31 -17.44 3.29 1.67
N ASP A 32 -16.20 3.71 1.41
CA ASP A 32 -15.72 5.07 1.68
C ASP A 32 -15.60 5.94 0.42
N ASP A 33 -16.15 5.49 -0.72
CA ASP A 33 -16.09 6.18 -2.02
C ASP A 33 -14.66 6.57 -2.46
N LEU A 34 -13.70 5.66 -2.22
CA LEU A 34 -12.29 5.85 -2.51
C LEU A 34 -11.93 5.36 -3.92
N ARG A 35 -11.12 6.16 -4.63
CA ARG A 35 -10.48 5.77 -5.90
C ARG A 35 -8.99 5.50 -5.77
N ASN A 36 -8.39 5.99 -4.69
CA ASN A 36 -6.98 5.84 -4.38
C ASN A 36 -6.89 5.45 -2.90
N CYS A 37 -5.96 4.60 -2.52
CA CYS A 37 -5.72 4.29 -1.11
C CYS A 37 -4.28 3.82 -0.89
N ILE A 38 -3.86 3.79 0.36
CA ILE A 38 -2.64 3.16 0.86
C ILE A 38 -3.07 2.15 1.91
N VAL A 39 -2.96 0.86 1.58
CA VAL A 39 -3.20 -0.21 2.55
C VAL A 39 -2.02 -0.26 3.51
N THR A 40 -2.28 -0.15 4.81
CA THR A 40 -1.24 -0.08 5.84
C THR A 40 -1.22 -1.31 6.73
N MET A 41 -0.01 -1.77 7.06
CA MET A 41 0.19 -2.90 7.95
C MET A 41 1.41 -2.64 8.86
N PRO A 42 1.20 -2.32 10.15
CA PRO A 42 2.28 -2.39 11.13
C PRO A 42 2.60 -3.86 11.41
N ILE A 43 3.88 -4.24 11.35
CA ILE A 43 4.35 -5.61 11.62
C ILE A 43 5.66 -5.59 12.39
N VAL A 44 5.86 -6.61 13.21
CA VAL A 44 7.12 -6.85 13.93
C VAL A 44 7.72 -8.15 13.40
N VAL A 45 8.96 -8.11 12.94
CA VAL A 45 9.64 -9.24 12.32
C VAL A 45 11.00 -9.46 12.98
N ASP A 46 11.33 -10.71 13.31
CA ASP A 46 12.68 -11.08 13.71
C ASP A 46 13.57 -11.21 12.46
N VAL A 47 14.44 -10.22 12.27
CA VAL A 47 15.32 -10.14 11.11
C VAL A 47 16.66 -10.79 11.46
N ALA A 48 17.07 -11.75 10.64
CA ALA A 48 18.32 -12.46 10.83
C ALA A 48 19.50 -11.49 11.03
N LYS A 49 20.20 -11.64 12.16
CA LYS A 49 21.35 -10.82 12.61
C LYS A 49 21.03 -9.40 13.08
N SER A 50 19.82 -8.90 12.89
CA SER A 50 19.37 -7.60 13.39
C SER A 50 18.39 -7.71 14.56
N GLY A 51 17.81 -8.90 14.77
CA GLY A 51 16.82 -9.14 15.80
C GLY A 51 15.45 -8.58 15.43
N GLU A 52 14.59 -8.44 16.44
CA GLU A 52 13.25 -7.91 16.29
C GLU A 52 13.26 -6.46 15.79
N GLN A 53 12.57 -6.21 14.68
CA GLN A 53 12.41 -4.90 14.07
C GLN A 53 10.93 -4.63 13.76
N SER A 54 10.54 -3.37 13.91
CA SER A 54 9.18 -2.91 13.59
C SER A 54 9.16 -2.26 12.22
N PHE A 55 8.26 -2.71 11.36
CA PHE A 55 8.05 -2.20 10.01
C PHE A 55 6.64 -1.65 9.86
N PHE A 56 6.52 -0.51 9.20
CA PHE A 56 5.24 0.03 8.78
C PHE A 56 5.17 -0.13 7.27
N VAL A 57 4.32 -1.06 6.82
CA VAL A 57 4.22 -1.45 5.41
C VAL A 57 3.05 -0.71 4.76
N GLY A 58 3.26 -0.14 3.59
CA GLY A 58 2.27 0.60 2.82
C GLY A 58 2.23 0.12 1.38
N VAL A 59 1.06 -0.28 0.90
CA VAL A 59 0.83 -0.58 -0.52
C VAL A 59 -0.20 0.39 -1.06
N ALA A 60 0.24 1.36 -1.85
CA ALA A 60 -0.62 2.32 -2.52
C ALA A 60 -1.24 1.71 -3.77
N VAL A 61 -2.57 1.78 -3.87
CA VAL A 61 -3.35 1.40 -5.06
C VAL A 61 -4.06 2.63 -5.56
N THR A 62 -3.71 3.10 -6.76
CA THR A 62 -4.16 4.41 -7.25
C THR A 62 -4.64 4.36 -8.69
N CYS A 63 -5.66 5.15 -9.00
CA CYS A 63 -6.13 5.40 -10.36
C CYS A 63 -5.72 6.78 -10.90
N ASP A 64 -5.43 7.74 -10.00
CA ASP A 64 -5.34 9.17 -10.36
C ASP A 64 -3.93 9.76 -10.19
N PHE A 65 -2.91 8.91 -10.01
CA PHE A 65 -1.52 9.33 -9.79
C PHE A 65 -0.62 8.93 -10.95
N ASP A 66 0.26 9.84 -11.35
CA ASP A 66 1.27 9.60 -12.38
C ASP A 66 2.58 9.05 -11.80
N SER A 67 2.82 9.26 -10.50
CA SER A 67 4.06 8.88 -9.86
C SER A 67 3.90 8.70 -8.33
N PRO A 68 4.78 7.92 -7.68
CA PRO A 68 4.63 7.55 -6.27
C PRO A 68 5.20 8.56 -5.27
N GLU A 69 5.99 9.54 -5.68
CA GLU A 69 6.88 10.30 -4.77
C GLU A 69 6.09 11.06 -3.69
N ALA A 70 4.99 11.70 -4.07
CA ALA A 70 4.16 12.42 -3.10
C ALA A 70 3.51 11.49 -2.07
N LEU A 71 3.13 10.28 -2.50
CA LEU A 71 2.53 9.26 -1.63
C LEU A 71 3.58 8.62 -0.71
N SER A 72 4.76 8.35 -1.25
CA SER A 72 5.92 7.86 -0.52
C SER A 72 6.31 8.82 0.61
N ASP A 73 6.48 10.11 0.29
CA ASP A 73 6.82 11.15 1.26
C ASP A 73 5.76 11.26 2.37
N GLU A 74 4.48 11.20 1.98
CA GLU A 74 3.37 11.27 2.92
C GLU A 74 3.28 10.03 3.82
N PHE A 75 3.43 8.84 3.25
CA PHE A 75 3.45 7.57 3.97
C PHE A 75 4.62 7.51 4.95
N ALA A 76 5.82 7.91 4.52
CA ALA A 76 6.99 7.94 5.39
C ALA A 76 6.79 8.90 6.59
N ARG A 77 6.10 10.03 6.39
CA ARG A 77 5.75 10.96 7.47
C ARG A 77 4.66 10.43 8.41
N SER A 78 3.81 9.52 7.94
CA SER A 78 2.73 8.94 8.75
C SER A 78 3.16 7.70 9.54
N ALA A 79 4.34 7.15 9.25
CA ALA A 79 4.89 6.01 9.96
C ALA A 79 5.02 6.30 11.48
N PRO A 80 4.56 5.37 12.35
CA PRO A 80 4.72 5.51 13.79
C PRO A 80 6.20 5.61 14.20
N GLU A 81 6.46 6.30 15.31
CA GLU A 81 7.83 6.41 15.84
C GLU A 81 8.43 5.02 16.10
N GLY A 82 9.67 4.80 15.63
CA GLY A 82 10.38 3.54 15.77
C GLY A 82 10.05 2.48 14.71
N TYR A 83 9.13 2.76 13.79
CA TYR A 83 8.82 1.87 12.67
C TYR A 83 9.63 2.26 11.43
N ILE A 84 10.15 1.26 10.72
CA ILE A 84 10.82 1.42 9.43
C ILE A 84 9.74 1.43 8.33
N PRO A 85 9.56 2.53 7.58
CA PRO A 85 8.57 2.58 6.51
C PRO A 85 9.03 1.74 5.31
N ILE A 86 8.15 0.87 4.81
CA ILE A 86 8.32 0.08 3.60
C ILE A 86 7.14 0.38 2.69
N PHE A 87 7.40 0.93 1.51
CA PHE A 87 6.35 1.42 0.63
C PHE A 87 6.42 0.77 -0.75
N ALA A 88 5.25 0.43 -1.29
CA ALA A 88 5.07 0.07 -2.69
C ALA A 88 3.88 0.83 -3.29
N TRP A 89 3.93 1.02 -4.61
CA TRP A 89 2.91 1.69 -5.38
C TRP A 89 2.48 0.86 -6.58
N ILE A 90 1.17 0.81 -6.78
CA ILE A 90 0.48 0.07 -7.84
C ILE A 90 -0.45 1.05 -8.57
N PRO A 91 -0.06 1.52 -9.78
CA PRO A 91 -0.91 2.34 -10.63
C PRO A 91 -1.98 1.46 -11.30
N ALA A 92 -3.14 1.32 -10.64
CA ALA A 92 -4.24 0.49 -11.13
C ALA A 92 -4.78 0.97 -12.50
N ASN A 93 -4.69 2.26 -12.79
CA ASN A 93 -5.04 2.84 -14.10
C ASN A 93 -4.15 2.36 -15.25
N ARG A 94 -2.98 1.76 -14.97
CA ARG A 94 -2.07 1.23 -15.99
C ARG A 94 -2.26 -0.25 -16.24
N PHE A 95 -3.16 -0.93 -15.53
CA PHE A 95 -3.40 -2.37 -15.71
C PHE A 95 -3.66 -2.73 -17.19
N ASN A 96 -3.02 -3.80 -17.67
CA ASN A 96 -2.95 -4.24 -19.08
C ASN A 96 -2.10 -3.37 -20.04
N ASN A 97 -1.37 -2.38 -19.55
CA ASN A 97 -0.35 -1.68 -20.33
C ASN A 97 1.05 -2.19 -19.96
N ASP A 98 2.01 -2.01 -20.87
CA ASP A 98 3.42 -2.44 -20.70
C ASP A 98 4.13 -1.69 -19.55
N ASP A 99 3.59 -0.56 -19.11
CA ASP A 99 4.09 0.24 -17.99
C ASP A 99 3.43 -0.11 -16.63
N PHE A 100 2.60 -1.15 -16.59
CA PHE A 100 2.06 -1.68 -15.35
C PHE A 100 3.11 -2.45 -14.55
N GLY A 101 3.19 -2.17 -13.26
CA GLY A 101 4.07 -2.89 -12.35
C GLY A 101 3.85 -2.48 -10.90
N ILE A 102 4.52 -3.19 -10.00
CA ILE A 102 4.61 -2.82 -8.59
C ILE A 102 5.93 -2.09 -8.42
N PHE A 103 5.87 -0.82 -8.01
CA PHE A 103 7.04 0.01 -7.76
C PHE A 103 7.32 0.00 -6.26
N ILE A 104 8.46 -0.56 -5.85
CA ILE A 104 8.86 -0.61 -4.45
C ILE A 104 9.89 0.49 -4.20
N ASP A 105 9.69 1.28 -3.15
CA ASP A 105 10.62 2.34 -2.80
C ASP A 105 12.00 1.79 -2.41
N PRO A 106 13.08 2.46 -2.83
CA PRO A 106 14.42 2.12 -2.38
C PRO A 106 14.52 2.15 -0.85
N ASN A 107 15.10 1.11 -0.28
CA ASN A 107 15.31 1.02 1.16
C ASN A 107 16.55 0.17 1.46
N ASP A 108 17.02 0.21 2.71
CA ASP A 108 18.22 -0.50 3.16
C ASP A 108 17.93 -1.94 3.63
N CYS A 109 16.70 -2.42 3.47
CA CYS A 109 16.31 -3.77 3.87
C CYS A 109 16.58 -4.79 2.76
N GLY A 110 16.73 -6.05 3.15
CA GLY A 110 16.93 -7.13 2.19
C GLY A 110 15.70 -7.34 1.31
N GLU A 111 15.91 -7.51 0.00
CA GLU A 111 14.85 -7.67 -1.00
C GLU A 111 13.86 -8.79 -0.64
N THR A 112 14.33 -9.95 -0.16
CA THR A 112 13.45 -11.05 0.27
C THR A 112 12.49 -10.63 1.39
N LEU A 113 12.95 -9.84 2.35
CA LEU A 113 12.14 -9.38 3.48
C LEU A 113 11.09 -8.38 2.98
N VAL A 114 11.51 -7.40 2.18
CA VAL A 114 10.64 -6.37 1.59
C VAL A 114 9.56 -6.99 0.73
N ASN A 115 9.94 -7.87 -0.20
CA ASN A 115 9.01 -8.53 -1.11
C ASN A 115 8.02 -9.44 -0.35
N GLY A 116 8.47 -10.08 0.73
CA GLY A 116 7.60 -10.87 1.60
C GLY A 116 6.52 -10.02 2.27
N MET A 117 6.91 -8.90 2.90
CA MET A 117 5.97 -8.01 3.58
C MET A 117 4.99 -7.34 2.62
N ILE A 118 5.46 -6.88 1.45
CA ILE A 118 4.59 -6.30 0.42
C ILE A 118 3.64 -7.36 -0.16
N GLY A 119 4.16 -8.55 -0.44
CA GLY A 119 3.37 -9.68 -0.95
C GLY A 119 2.25 -10.08 0.00
N GLU A 120 2.51 -10.09 1.30
CA GLU A 120 1.50 -10.37 2.33
C GLU A 120 0.34 -9.37 2.28
N VAL A 121 0.63 -8.07 2.17
CA VAL A 121 -0.42 -7.04 2.04
C VAL A 121 -1.22 -7.22 0.75
N ILE A 122 -0.55 -7.50 -0.37
CA ILE A 122 -1.20 -7.74 -1.68
C ILE A 122 -2.15 -8.94 -1.62
N GLU A 123 -1.70 -10.03 -1.01
CA GLU A 123 -2.48 -11.28 -0.89
C GLU A 123 -3.67 -11.10 0.06
N GLN A 124 -3.43 -10.61 1.28
CA GLN A 124 -4.47 -10.50 2.31
C GLN A 124 -5.54 -9.48 1.94
N ALA A 125 -5.16 -8.34 1.33
CA ALA A 125 -6.12 -7.33 0.88
C ALA A 125 -6.66 -7.58 -0.54
N GLN A 126 -6.40 -8.74 -1.14
CA GLN A 126 -6.91 -9.11 -2.47
C GLN A 126 -6.66 -8.00 -3.53
N ILE A 127 -5.47 -7.38 -3.47
CA ILE A 127 -5.16 -6.19 -4.26
C ILE A 127 -5.17 -6.50 -5.75
N GLU A 128 -4.69 -7.68 -6.16
CA GLU A 128 -4.68 -8.09 -7.56
C GLU A 128 -6.09 -8.10 -8.18
N MET A 129 -7.07 -8.64 -7.46
CA MET A 129 -8.48 -8.64 -7.90
C MET A 129 -9.05 -7.23 -7.94
N THR A 130 -8.70 -6.41 -6.96
CA THR A 130 -9.14 -5.00 -6.88
C THR A 130 -8.62 -4.19 -8.07
N VAL A 131 -7.32 -4.30 -8.38
CA VAL A 131 -6.69 -3.63 -9.52
C VAL A 131 -7.33 -4.05 -10.83
N ALA A 132 -7.55 -5.35 -11.04
CA ALA A 132 -8.21 -5.85 -12.24
C ALA A 132 -9.64 -5.31 -12.39
N ALA A 133 -10.39 -5.20 -11.30
CA ALA A 133 -11.75 -4.64 -11.31
C ALA A 133 -11.78 -3.13 -11.59
N LEU A 134 -10.85 -2.36 -11.01
CA LEU A 134 -10.73 -0.92 -11.23
C LEU A 134 -10.38 -0.58 -12.69
N ALA A 135 -9.65 -1.46 -13.37
CA ALA A 135 -9.30 -1.29 -14.79
C ALA A 135 -10.47 -1.48 -15.77
N THR A 136 -11.60 -2.03 -15.29
CA THR A 136 -12.80 -2.28 -16.11
C THR A 136 -13.91 -1.24 -15.95
N GLN A 137 -13.70 -0.24 -15.10
CA GLN A 137 -14.64 0.85 -14.82
C GLN A 137 -14.31 2.08 -15.68
#